data_AF-A0A4E0R1D6-F1
#
_entry.id   AF-A0A4E0R1D6-F1
#
_cell.length_a   1.000
_cell.length_b   1.000
_cell.length_c   1.000
_cell.angle_alpha   90.00
_cell.angle_beta   90.00
_cell.angle_gamma   90.00
#
_symmetry.space_group_name_H-M   'P 1'
#
loop_
_entity.id
_entity.type
_entity.pdbx_description
1 polymer ?
#
loop_
_entity_poly.entity_id
_entity_poly.type
_entity_poly.pdbx_seq_one_letter_code
_entity_poly.pdbx_strand_id
1 'polypeptide(L)'
;MKIRVVSSKEEINTLGPNEEIVHLAFRPSNTDIFSLVMKCPSVKALHIPSSYKRTISNSAKMYLEMQGIDLLEGDVWGHRKDINEYSEVSQGVYDRINQYRQEGLSEDEIEDKMIRETRLSPDFVKFLVKQNN
;
A
#
# COMPACT_ATOMS: atom_id res chain seq x y z
N MET A 1 -3.22 7.26 -7.11
CA MET A 1 -2.63 5.91 -7.23
C MET A 1 -3.74 4.87 -7.14
N LYS A 2 -3.49 3.68 -7.69
CA LYS A 2 -4.38 2.52 -7.61
C LYS A 2 -3.72 1.44 -6.77
N ILE A 3 -4.53 0.67 -6.06
CA ILE A 3 -4.12 -0.45 -5.22
C ILE A 3 -4.68 -1.70 -5.85
N ARG A 4 -3.81 -2.58 -6.36
CA ARG A 4 -4.21 -3.87 -6.91
C ARG A 4 -4.59 -4.82 -5.79
N VAL A 5 -5.83 -5.28 -5.76
CA VAL A 5 -6.34 -6.17 -4.69
C VAL A 5 -6.17 -7.63 -5.09
N VAL A 6 -5.47 -8.39 -4.26
CA VAL A 6 -5.16 -9.81 -4.47
C VAL A 6 -5.74 -10.63 -3.32
N SER A 7 -6.64 -11.56 -3.62
CA SER A 7 -7.39 -12.35 -2.64
C SER A 7 -6.88 -13.77 -2.49
N SER A 8 -5.98 -14.24 -3.35
CA SER A 8 -5.33 -15.54 -3.20
C SER A 8 -3.92 -15.56 -3.77
N LYS A 9 -3.13 -16.59 -3.42
CA LYS A 9 -1.77 -16.77 -3.94
C LYS A 9 -1.76 -17.02 -5.46
N GLU A 10 -2.78 -17.66 -6.00
CA GLU A 10 -2.89 -17.97 -7.43
C GLU A 10 -2.96 -16.68 -8.26
N GLU A 11 -3.60 -15.65 -7.72
CA GLU A 11 -3.78 -14.35 -8.36
C GLU A 11 -2.49 -13.54 -8.47
N ILE A 12 -1.44 -13.87 -7.71
CA ILE A 12 -0.10 -13.28 -7.92
C ILE A 12 0.33 -13.45 -9.38
N ASN A 13 -0.03 -14.58 -10.00
CA ASN A 13 0.31 -14.85 -11.40
C ASN A 13 -0.41 -13.95 -12.41
N THR A 14 -1.41 -13.20 -11.98
CA THR A 14 -2.16 -12.24 -12.83
C THR A 14 -1.62 -10.81 -12.72
N LEU A 15 -0.71 -10.55 -11.77
CA LEU A 15 -0.17 -9.22 -11.55
C LEU A 15 0.67 -8.75 -12.75
N GLY A 16 0.52 -7.47 -13.08
CA GLY A 16 1.32 -6.80 -14.08
C GLY A 16 2.66 -6.30 -13.51
N PRO A 17 3.68 -6.06 -14.35
CA PRO A 17 4.98 -5.57 -13.89
C PRO A 17 4.94 -4.13 -13.34
N ASN A 18 3.92 -3.36 -13.70
CA ASN A 18 3.78 -1.93 -13.36
C ASN A 18 2.94 -1.69 -12.09
N GLU A 19 2.58 -2.75 -11.36
CA GLU A 19 1.80 -2.61 -10.13
C GLU A 19 2.63 -1.93 -9.05
N GLU A 20 2.22 -0.73 -8.61
CA GLU A 20 2.95 0.05 -7.60
C GLU A 20 2.56 -0.30 -6.17
N ILE A 21 1.29 -0.61 -5.93
CA ILE A 21 0.75 -0.95 -4.60
C ILE A 21 -0.10 -2.20 -4.74
N VAL A 22 0.23 -3.24 -3.99
CA VAL A 22 -0.55 -4.48 -3.97
C VAL A 22 -1.12 -4.70 -2.58
N HIS A 23 -2.45 -4.84 -2.49
CA HIS A 23 -3.13 -5.25 -1.27
C HIS A 23 -3.30 -6.77 -1.21
N LEU A 24 -2.77 -7.38 -0.15
CA LEU A 24 -2.86 -8.81 0.11
C LEU A 24 -4.02 -9.09 1.07
N ALA A 25 -5.16 -9.48 0.52
CA ALA A 25 -6.36 -9.88 1.26
C ALA A 25 -6.30 -11.36 1.73
N PHE A 26 -5.11 -11.97 1.71
CA PHE A 26 -4.83 -13.29 2.27
C PHE A 26 -3.51 -13.24 3.04
N ARG A 27 -3.25 -14.25 3.89
CA ARG A 27 -1.98 -14.37 4.62
C ARG A 27 -0.89 -14.91 3.69
N PRO A 28 0.11 -14.11 3.27
CA PRO A 28 1.14 -14.58 2.36
C PRO A 28 2.21 -15.39 3.10
N SER A 29 2.78 -16.38 2.42
CA SER A 29 4.05 -17.01 2.79
C SER A 29 5.25 -16.20 2.28
N ASN A 30 6.46 -16.54 2.71
CA ASN A 30 7.68 -15.92 2.16
C ASN A 30 7.78 -16.12 0.65
N THR A 31 7.41 -17.31 0.15
CA THR A 31 7.42 -17.63 -1.28
C THR A 31 6.46 -16.74 -2.06
N ASP A 32 5.27 -16.47 -1.51
CA ASP A 32 4.28 -15.59 -2.13
C ASP A 32 4.83 -14.16 -2.25
N ILE A 33 5.46 -13.64 -1.19
CA ILE A 33 6.08 -12.31 -1.18
C ILE A 33 7.19 -12.22 -2.25
N PHE A 34 8.10 -13.19 -2.28
CA PHE A 34 9.20 -13.17 -3.25
C PHE A 34 8.70 -13.29 -4.69
N SER A 35 7.71 -14.15 -4.93
CA SER A 35 7.11 -14.32 -6.25
C SER A 35 6.43 -13.04 -6.74
N LEU A 36 5.73 -12.34 -5.83
CA LEU A 36 5.11 -11.05 -6.12
C LEU A 36 6.17 -10.00 -6.49
N VAL A 37 7.21 -9.84 -5.67
CA VAL A 37 8.26 -8.84 -5.91
C VAL A 37 9.02 -9.11 -7.21
N MET A 38 9.32 -10.36 -7.53
CA MET A 38 9.96 -10.73 -8.81
C MET A 38 9.08 -10.41 -10.02
N LYS A 39 7.76 -10.52 -9.87
CA LYS A 39 6.80 -10.30 -10.95
C LYS A 39 6.44 -8.82 -11.13
N CYS A 40 6.45 -8.05 -10.06
CA CYS A 40 6.10 -6.63 -10.03
C CYS A 40 7.34 -5.79 -9.66
N PRO A 41 8.30 -5.59 -10.57
CA PRO A 41 9.51 -4.83 -10.28
C PRO A 41 9.24 -3.36 -9.92
N SER A 42 8.08 -2.81 -10.27
CA SER A 42 7.68 -1.44 -9.92
C SER A 42 6.94 -1.33 -8.58
N VAL A 43 6.79 -2.44 -7.84
CA VAL A 43 6.08 -2.40 -6.55
C VAL A 43 6.85 -1.57 -5.54
N LYS A 44 6.14 -0.62 -4.92
CA LYS A 44 6.65 0.31 -3.91
C LYS A 44 6.14 -0.04 -2.52
N ALA A 45 4.96 -0.66 -2.44
CA ALA A 45 4.36 -1.05 -1.18
C ALA A 45 3.52 -2.33 -1.26
N LEU A 46 3.63 -3.14 -0.21
CA LEU A 46 2.68 -4.19 0.11
C LEU A 46 1.74 -3.71 1.20
N HIS A 47 0.47 -3.58 0.87
CA HIS A 47 -0.59 -3.19 1.79
C HIS A 47 -1.25 -4.46 2.36
N ILE A 48 -1.29 -4.60 3.68
CA ILE A 48 -1.72 -5.86 4.30
C ILE A 48 -2.51 -5.64 5.60
N PRO A 49 -3.57 -6.42 5.86
CA PRO A 49 -4.29 -6.37 7.13
C PRO A 49 -3.38 -6.64 8.32
N SER A 50 -3.67 -5.99 9.44
CA SER A 50 -2.87 -6.10 10.68
C SER A 50 -2.67 -7.55 11.14
N SER A 51 -3.71 -8.39 11.01
CA SER A 51 -3.70 -9.80 11.38
C SER A 51 -2.75 -10.64 10.55
N TYR A 52 -2.45 -10.23 9.32
CA TYR A 52 -1.51 -10.92 8.43
C TYR A 52 -0.11 -10.29 8.53
N LYS A 53 0.01 -8.97 8.69
CA LYS A 53 1.29 -8.26 8.92
C LYS A 53 2.08 -8.86 10.09
N ARG A 54 1.38 -9.21 11.18
CA ARG A 54 1.97 -9.86 12.37
C ARG A 54 2.61 -11.22 12.09
N THR A 55 2.16 -11.89 11.04
CA THR A 55 2.67 -13.22 10.66
C THR A 55 3.79 -13.18 9.63
N ILE A 56 4.15 -12.00 9.13
CA ILE A 56 5.26 -11.83 8.20
C ILE A 56 6.58 -12.07 8.93
N SER A 57 7.38 -13.00 8.40
CA SER A 57 8.67 -13.35 8.97
C SER A 57 9.66 -12.19 8.94
N ASN A 58 10.62 -12.17 9.87
CA ASN A 58 11.66 -11.14 9.88
C ASN A 58 12.49 -11.17 8.59
N SER A 59 12.78 -12.37 8.05
CA SER A 59 13.49 -12.50 6.77
C SER A 59 12.74 -11.87 5.60
N ALA A 60 11.41 -12.03 5.54
CA ALA A 60 10.60 -11.37 4.51
C ALA A 60 10.58 -9.85 4.69
N LYS A 61 10.49 -9.34 5.93
CA LYS A 61 10.58 -7.90 6.21
C LYS A 61 11.91 -7.32 5.77
N MET A 62 13.02 -7.97 6.14
CA MET A 62 14.37 -7.55 5.73
C MET A 62 14.52 -7.56 4.20
N TYR A 63 13.99 -8.59 3.53
CA TYR A 63 14.00 -8.64 2.07
C TYR A 63 13.25 -7.46 1.45
N LEU A 64 12.03 -7.16 1.91
CA LEU A 64 11.25 -6.02 1.42
C LEU A 64 11.98 -4.69 1.64
N GLU A 65 12.57 -4.49 2.83
CA GLU A 65 13.38 -3.32 3.15
C GLU A 65 14.58 -3.17 2.20
N MET A 66 15.31 -4.26 1.92
CA MET A 66 16.42 -4.27 0.97
C MET A 66 15.98 -3.94 -0.47
N GLN A 67 14.73 -4.25 -0.83
CA GLN A 67 14.16 -3.89 -2.13
C GLN A 67 13.53 -2.48 -2.14
N GLY A 68 13.54 -1.77 -1.01
CA GLY A 68 12.89 -0.45 -0.89
C GLY A 68 11.36 -0.52 -0.95
N ILE A 69 10.77 -1.65 -0.55
CA ILE A 69 9.33 -1.89 -0.57
C ILE A 69 8.75 -1.72 0.83
N ASP A 70 7.81 -0.78 0.97
CA ASP A 70 7.17 -0.49 2.25
C ASP A 70 6.11 -1.56 2.59
N LEU A 71 6.11 -2.05 3.84
CA LEU A 71 5.09 -2.98 4.34
C LEU A 71 4.04 -2.21 5.16
N LEU A 72 2.95 -1.83 4.51
CA LEU A 72 1.93 -0.93 5.05
C LEU A 72 0.80 -1.69 5.73
N GLU A 73 0.46 -1.31 6.95
CA GLU A 73 -0.71 -1.84 7.66
C GLU A 73 -1.99 -1.14 7.20
N GLY A 74 -3.00 -1.92 6.83
CA GLY A 74 -4.34 -1.40 6.53
C GLY A 74 -5.20 -2.38 5.74
N ASP A 75 -6.41 -1.93 5.40
CA ASP A 75 -7.41 -2.74 4.71
C ASP A 75 -8.14 -1.90 3.65
N VAL A 76 -8.74 -2.56 2.65
CA VAL A 76 -9.53 -1.93 1.58
C VAL A 76 -11.02 -2.10 1.86
N TRP A 77 -11.49 -1.49 2.95
CA TRP A 77 -12.84 -1.71 3.44
C TRP A 77 -13.93 -1.28 2.43
N GLY A 78 -14.94 -2.14 2.25
CA GLY A 78 -16.05 -1.89 1.32
C GLY A 78 -15.72 -2.09 -0.17
N HIS A 79 -14.49 -2.47 -0.50
CA HIS A 79 -14.10 -2.75 -1.89
C HIS A 79 -14.66 -4.10 -2.38
N ARG A 80 -15.18 -4.11 -3.61
CA ARG A 80 -15.73 -5.29 -4.29
C ARG A 80 -14.82 -5.71 -5.44
N LYS A 81 -13.88 -6.62 -5.14
CA LYS A 81 -12.90 -7.13 -6.12
C LYS A 81 -13.54 -7.77 -7.36
N ASP A 82 -14.70 -8.40 -7.17
CA ASP A 82 -15.47 -9.01 -8.26
C ASP A 82 -16.01 -7.99 -9.27
N ILE A 83 -16.10 -6.71 -8.89
CA ILE A 83 -16.54 -5.60 -9.75
C ILE A 83 -15.33 -4.83 -10.29
N ASN A 84 -14.33 -4.56 -9.44
CA ASN A 84 -13.12 -3.84 -9.82
C ASN A 84 -11.92 -4.45 -9.14
N GLU A 85 -10.89 -4.79 -9.91
CA GLU A 85 -9.64 -5.37 -9.44
C GLU A 85 -8.73 -4.39 -8.68
N TYR A 86 -9.05 -3.10 -8.77
CA TYR A 86 -8.30 -1.98 -8.22
C TYR A 86 -9.14 -1.19 -7.21
N SER A 87 -8.59 -0.97 -6.03
CA SER A 87 -9.07 0.07 -5.12
C SER A 87 -8.34 1.38 -5.42
N GLU A 88 -9.07 2.47 -5.59
CA GLU A 88 -8.47 3.76 -5.97
C GLU A 88 -8.42 4.71 -4.77
N VAL A 89 -7.29 5.39 -4.61
CA VAL A 89 -7.20 6.52 -3.68
C VAL A 89 -7.86 7.73 -4.33
N SER A 90 -8.86 8.30 -3.67
CA SER A 90 -9.59 9.45 -4.17
C SER A 90 -8.65 10.63 -4.49
N GLN A 91 -8.89 11.30 -5.61
CA GLN A 91 -8.13 12.48 -6.03
C GLN A 91 -8.11 13.57 -4.94
N GLY A 92 -9.21 13.72 -4.18
CA GLY A 92 -9.29 14.70 -3.10
C GLY A 92 -8.27 14.49 -1.98
N VAL A 93 -7.75 13.27 -1.79
CA VAL A 93 -6.65 13.00 -0.84
C VAL A 93 -5.36 13.67 -1.33
N TYR A 94 -5.05 13.55 -2.62
CA TYR A 94 -3.88 14.16 -3.25
C TYR A 94 -3.99 15.68 -3.27
N ASP A 95 -5.18 16.20 -3.61
CA ASP A 95 -5.43 17.63 -3.64
C ASP A 95 -5.23 18.26 -2.25
N ARG A 96 -5.65 17.56 -1.19
CA ARG A 96 -5.47 18.01 0.18
C ARG A 96 -4.01 18.01 0.64
N ILE A 97 -3.25 16.96 0.30
CA ILE A 97 -1.80 16.90 0.56
C ILE A 97 -1.10 18.07 -0.15
N ASN A 98 -1.42 18.32 -1.41
CA ASN A 98 -0.81 19.41 -2.20
C ASN A 98 -1.20 20.79 -1.64
N GLN A 99 -2.44 20.97 -1.21
CA GLN A 99 -2.88 22.19 -0.55
C GLN A 99 -2.03 22.48 0.70
N TYR A 100 -1.85 21.51 1.59
CA TYR A 100 -1.08 21.73 2.82
C TYR A 100 0.40 22.02 2.55
N ARG A 101 0.98 21.43 1.51
CA ARG A 101 2.34 21.79 1.08
C ARG A 101 2.42 23.24 0.60
N GLN A 102 1.44 23.70 -0.16
CA GLN A 102 1.36 25.10 -0.61
C GLN A 102 1.17 26.07 0.57
N GLU A 103 0.48 25.62 1.62
CA GLU A 103 0.35 26.34 2.89
C GLU A 103 1.64 26.33 3.73
N GLY A 104 2.68 25.59 3.31
CA GLY A 104 4.00 25.56 3.94
C GLY A 104 4.12 24.63 5.15
N LEU A 105 3.18 23.70 5.32
CA LEU A 105 3.22 22.73 6.42
C LEU A 105 4.36 21.73 6.22
N SER A 106 4.96 21.29 7.33
CA SER A 106 5.92 20.18 7.34
C SER A 106 5.25 18.84 7.04
N GLU A 107 6.01 17.84 6.60
CA GLU A 107 5.48 16.50 6.31
C GLU A 107 4.76 15.89 7.52
N ASP A 108 5.33 16.01 8.73
CA ASP A 108 4.73 15.52 9.97
C ASP A 108 3.36 16.16 10.25
N GLU A 109 3.24 17.48 10.03
CA GLU A 109 1.96 18.19 10.20
C GLU A 109 0.92 17.79 9.16
N ILE A 110 1.35 17.51 7.92
CA ILE A 110 0.50 17.01 6.84
C ILE A 110 -0.01 15.62 7.21
N GLU A 111 0.87 14.72 7.63
CA GLU A 111 0.51 13.38 8.07
C GLU A 111 -0.54 13.41 9.18
N ASP A 112 -0.29 14.18 10.25
CA ASP A 112 -1.20 14.30 11.38
C ASP A 112 -2.59 14.82 10.99
N LYS A 113 -2.66 15.80 10.08
CA LYS A 113 -3.93 16.32 9.57
C LYS A 113 -4.64 15.30 8.70
N MET A 114 -3.93 14.68 7.77
CA MET A 114 -4.50 13.70 6.85
C MET A 114 -5.02 12.45 7.57
N ILE A 115 -4.35 12.00 8.65
CA ILE A 115 -4.83 10.89 9.50
C ILE A 115 -6.16 11.24 10.18
N ARG A 116 -6.37 12.51 10.57
CA ARG A 116 -7.60 12.96 11.23
C ARG A 116 -8.74 13.22 10.25
N GLU A 117 -8.42 13.73 9.06
CA GLU A 117 -9.41 14.11 8.05
C GLU A 117 -9.84 12.93 7.17
N THR A 118 -8.98 11.91 7.02
CA THR A 118 -9.26 10.74 6.20
C THR A 118 -9.55 9.49 7.04
N ARG A 119 -10.10 8.46 6.41
CA ARG A 119 -10.26 7.12 7.01
C ARG A 119 -9.10 6.17 6.63
N LEU A 120 -8.00 6.72 6.13
CA LEU A 120 -6.83 5.94 5.72
C LEU A 120 -6.01 5.57 6.95
N SER A 121 -5.29 4.44 6.88
CA SER A 121 -4.39 4.05 7.96
C SER A 121 -3.20 5.02 8.03
N PRO A 122 -2.61 5.22 9.22
CA PRO A 122 -1.43 6.06 9.38
C PRO A 122 -0.30 5.67 8.42
N ASP A 123 0.09 4.39 8.36
CA ASP A 123 1.12 3.87 7.45
C ASP A 123 0.85 4.29 5.99
N PHE A 124 -0.41 4.20 5.56
CA PHE A 124 -0.77 4.54 4.19
C PHE A 124 -0.74 6.05 3.94
N VAL A 125 -1.14 6.88 4.91
CA VAL A 125 -0.99 8.34 4.81
C VAL A 125 0.48 8.73 4.68
N LYS A 126 1.36 8.20 5.54
CA LYS A 126 2.81 8.48 5.47
C LYS A 126 3.39 8.13 4.10
N PHE A 127 3.01 6.95 3.60
CA PHE A 127 3.41 6.50 2.27
C PHE A 127 2.95 7.48 1.17
N LEU A 128 1.68 7.90 1.20
CA LEU A 128 1.13 8.84 0.21
C LEU A 128 1.78 10.22 0.26
N VAL A 129 2.10 10.73 1.45
CA VAL A 129 2.82 12.01 1.60
C VAL A 129 4.21 11.87 0.96
N LYS A 130 4.98 10.86 1.35
CA LYS A 130 6.33 10.60 0.81
C LYS A 130 6.36 10.42 -0.71
N GLN A 131 5.39 9.71 -1.30
CA GLN A 131 5.35 9.43 -2.74
C GLN A 131 4.90 10.62 -3.59
N ASN A 132 4.26 11.63 -3.01
CA ASN A 132 3.85 12.84 -3.73
C ASN A 132 4.91 13.95 -3.73
N ASN A 133 6.13 13.69 -3.25
CA ASN A 133 7.23 14.65 -3.34
C ASN A 133 7.88 14.66 -4.73
#